data_AF-A0A3D5XNL2-F1
#
_entry.id   AF-A0A3D5XNL2-F1
#
_cell.length_a   1.000
_cell.length_b   1.000
_cell.length_c   1.000
_cell.angle_alpha   90.00
_cell.angle_beta   90.00
_cell.angle_gamma   90.00
#
_symmetry.space_group_name_H-M   'P 1'
#
loop_
_entity.id
_entity.type
_entity.pdbx_description
1 polymer ?
#
loop_
_entity_poly.entity_id
_entity_poly.type
_entity_poly.pdbx_seq_one_letter_code
_entity_poly.pdbx_strand_id
1 'polypeptide(L)' 'MEELKIYRCKHCGNIAIKLHDAKVPLVCCGEKMSLLEANTED' A
#
# COMPACT_ATOMS: atom_id res chain seq x y z
N MET A 1 13.63 0.94 -13.44
CA MET A 1 13.12 -0.04 -12.47
C MET A 1 11.87 0.57 -11.86
N GLU A 2 10.73 -0.10 -11.94
CA GLU A 2 9.55 0.34 -11.18
C GLU A 2 9.79 0.06 -9.70
N GLU A 3 9.54 1.06 -8.85
CA GLU A 3 9.61 0.90 -7.40
C GLU A 3 8.43 0.05 -6.92
N LEU A 4 8.73 -0.94 -6.08
CA LEU A 4 7.71 -1.77 -5.44
C LEU A 4 6.97 -0.94 -4.40
N LYS A 5 5.69 -0.64 -4.68
CA LYS A 5 4.80 0.06 -3.75
C LYS A 5 4.10 -0.95 -2.83
N ILE A 6 4.44 -0.89 -1.54
CA ILE A 6 3.84 -1.73 -0.50
C ILE A 6 2.76 -0.92 0.20
N TYR A 7 1.57 -1.52 0.37
CA TYR A 7 0.44 -0.90 1.04
C TYR A 7 0.05 -1.70 2.27
N ARG A 8 -0.34 -1.02 3.35
CA ARG A 8 -0.86 -1.62 4.57
C ARG A 8 -2.22 -1.05 4.93
N CYS A 9 -3.16 -1.92 5.30
CA CYS A 9 -4.44 -1.54 5.90
C CYS A 9 -4.23 -1.22 7.38
N LYS A 10 -4.73 -0.07 7.83
CA LYS A 10 -4.58 0.37 9.23
C LYS A 10 -5.57 -0.31 10.17
N HIS A 11 -6.69 -0.84 9.67
CA HIS A 11 -7.68 -1.58 10.46
C HIS A 11 -7.30 -3.04 10.71
N CYS A 12 -7.16 -3.83 9.65
CA CYS A 12 -6.95 -5.28 9.77
C CYS A 12 -5.50 -5.72 9.65
N GLY A 13 -4.58 -4.81 9.28
CA GLY A 13 -3.17 -5.11 9.12
C GLY A 13 -2.78 -5.80 7.80
N ASN A 14 -3.73 -6.04 6.88
CA ASN A 14 -3.43 -6.63 5.57
C ASN A 14 -2.37 -5.83 4.80
N ILE A 15 -1.45 -6.55 4.15
CA ILE A 15 -0.39 -5.98 3.32
C ILE A 15 -0.60 -6.43 1.86
N ALA A 16 -0.50 -5.49 0.92
CA ALA A 16 -0.65 -5.74 -0.49
C ALA A 16 0.40 -4.98 -1.31
N ILE A 17 0.80 -5.54 -2.44
CA ILE A 17 1.75 -4.92 -3.38
C ILE A 17 1.05 -4.72 -4.72
N LYS A 18 1.27 -3.57 -5.35
CA LYS A 18 0.83 -3.35 -6.73
C LYS A 18 1.89 -3.87 -7.69
N LEU A 19 1.65 -5.05 -8.27
CA LEU A 19 2.50 -5.58 -9.35
C LEU A 19 2.32 -4.81 -10.68
N HIS A 20 1.14 -4.22 -10.89
CA HIS A 20 0.84 -3.33 -12.01
C HIS A 20 -0.04 -2.17 -11.51
N ASP A 21 0.39 -0.92 -11.75
CA ASP A 21 -0.31 0.25 -11.24
C ASP A 21 -1.26 0.85 -12.29
N ALA A 22 -2.54 0.53 -12.20
CA ALA A 22 -3.60 1.13 -13.01
C ALA A 22 -4.02 2.55 -12.54
N LYS A 23 -3.22 3.21 -11.68
CA LYS A 23 -3.47 4.56 -11.13
C LYS A 23 -4.76 4.70 -10.31
N VAL A 24 -5.26 3.59 -9.75
CA VAL A 24 -6.43 3.55 -8.85
C VAL A 24 -6.01 3.29 -7.40
N PRO A 25 -6.72 3.83 -6.40
CA PRO A 25 -6.41 3.59 -4.99
C PRO A 25 -6.74 2.15 -4.58
N LEU A 26 -5.91 1.55 -3.73
CA LEU A 26 -6.19 0.25 -3.11
C LEU A 26 -7.06 0.45 -1.87
N VAL A 27 -8.13 -0.33 -1.74
CA VAL A 27 -9.11 -0.22 -0.66
C VAL A 27 -9.19 -1.55 0.09
N CYS A 28 -9.12 -1.51 1.42
CA CYS A 28 -9.29 -2.67 2.30
C CYS A 28 -10.09 -2.23 3.53
N CYS A 29 -11.01 -3.07 4.00
CA CYS A 29 -11.92 -2.74 5.12
C CYS A 29 -12.73 -1.45 4.94
N GLY A 30 -13.04 -1.07 3.69
CA GLY A 30 -13.84 0.12 3.38
C GLY A 30 -13.05 1.44 3.35
N GLU A 31 -11.74 1.43 3.60
CA GLU A 31 -10.88 2.61 3.52
C GLU A 31 -9.72 2.44 2.52
N LYS A 32 -9.12 3.56 2.13
CA LYS A 32 -7.90 3.54 1.31
C LYS A 32 -6.74 3.01 2.14
N MET A 33 -6.01 2.03 1.60
CA MET A 33 -4.80 1.51 2.22
C MET A 33 -3.70 2.58 2.23
N SER A 34 -2.83 2.53 3.23
CA SER A 34 -1.69 3.46 3.37
C SER A 34 -0.47 2.92 2.64
N LEU A 35 0.19 3.76 1.83
CA LEU A 35 1.49 3.43 1.23
C LEU A 35 2.55 3.39 2.34
N LEU A 36 3.39 2.36 2.35
CA LEU A 36 4.57 2.28 3.19
C LEU A 36 5.77 2.74 2.37
N GLU A 37 6.31 3.90 2.73
CA GLU A 37 7.53 4.44 2.14
C GLU A 37 8.74 3.85 2.87
N ALA A 38 9.77 3.46 2.12
CA ALA A 38 10.95 2.86 2.72
C ALA A 38 11.76 3.90 3.51
N ASN A 39 12.32 3.48 4.65
CA ASN A 39 13.19 4.29 5.52
C ASN A 39 12.50 5.54 6.13
N THR A 40 11.20 5.45 6.44
CA THR A 40 10.46 6.55 7.11
C THR A 40 10.29 6.36 8.62
N GLU A 41 10.88 5.31 9.19
CA GLU A 41 10.87 5.03 10.64
C GLU A 41 12.33 4.96 11.13
N ASP A 42 12.60 5.55 12.31
CA ASP A 42 13.92 5.60 12.96
C ASP A 42 14.31 4.28 13.65
#